data_AF-A0A5C4X707-F1
#
_entry.id   AF-A0A5C4X707-F1
#
_cell.length_a   1.000
_cell.length_b   1.000
_cell.length_c   1.000
_cell.angle_alpha   90.00
_cell.angle_beta   90.00
_cell.angle_gamma   90.00
#
_symmetry.space_group_name_H-M   'P 1'
#
loop_
_entity.id
_entity.type
_entity.pdbx_description
1 polymer ?
#
loop_
_entity_poly.entity_id
_entity_poly.type
_entity_poly.pdbx_seq_one_letter_code
_entity_poly.pdbx_strand_id
1 'polypeptide(L)'
;MDLAVAALAASALAERSDASLLPGSTGGAPSTAGGSSARRARALADHLADTCAGLRSDLTVQQLVVLPVLRTAPLGLRTAVVRASCEAVVVELEAVERGASLLTEGLATAEDLRELAAALRRTRSAVALHRRLWTDQALPLAREVLRDRADLARR
;
A
#
# COMPACT_ATOMS: atom_id res chain seq x y z
N MET A 1 7.36 9.42 3.96
CA MET A 1 6.98 10.40 2.94
C MET A 1 6.30 9.64 1.82
N ASP A 2 5.05 9.88 1.50
CA ASP A 2 3.90 9.49 2.33
C ASP A 2 2.80 9.05 1.35
N LEU A 3 2.07 7.95 1.58
CA LEU A 3 1.04 7.46 0.62
C LEU A 3 0.03 8.56 0.23
N ALA A 4 -0.13 9.58 1.09
CA ALA A 4 -0.89 10.79 0.81
C ALA A 4 -0.28 11.66 -0.32
N VAL A 5 1.04 11.80 -0.38
CA VAL A 5 1.75 12.52 -1.46
C VAL A 5 1.60 11.77 -2.79
N ALA A 6 1.70 10.43 -2.76
CA ALA A 6 1.45 9.61 -3.94
C ALA A 6 0.00 9.73 -4.42
N ALA A 7 -0.97 9.75 -3.50
CA ALA A 7 -2.38 9.95 -3.83
C ALA A 7 -2.63 11.33 -4.45
N LEU A 8 -2.02 12.39 -3.91
CA LEU A 8 -2.08 13.74 -4.49
C LEU A 8 -1.44 13.79 -5.88
N ALA A 9 -0.31 13.10 -6.09
CA ALA A 9 0.34 13.02 -7.39
C ALA A 9 -0.53 12.30 -8.43
N ALA A 10 -1.19 11.19 -8.05
CA ALA A 10 -2.13 10.47 -8.89
C ALA A 10 -3.35 11.33 -9.27
N SER A 11 -3.96 12.03 -8.30
CA SER A 11 -5.05 12.97 -8.56
C SER A 11 -4.64 14.10 -9.51
N ALA A 12 -3.45 14.69 -9.31
CA ALA A 12 -2.93 15.74 -10.17
C ALA A 12 -2.60 15.23 -11.60
N LEU A 13 -2.30 13.94 -11.77
CA LEU A 13 -2.18 13.33 -13.10
C LEU A 13 -3.55 13.19 -13.76
N ALA A 14 -4.57 12.74 -13.02
CA ALA A 14 -5.94 12.59 -13.53
C ALA A 14 -6.51 13.91 -14.07
N GLU A 15 -6.40 14.99 -13.30
CA GLU A 15 -6.89 16.33 -13.68
C GLU A 15 -6.24 16.85 -14.98
N ARG A 16 -4.96 16.53 -15.20
CA ARG A 16 -4.24 16.91 -16.44
C ARG A 16 -4.66 16.07 -17.63
N SER A 17 -4.94 14.79 -17.42
CA SER A 17 -5.43 13.90 -18.47
C SER A 17 -6.82 14.32 -18.95
N ASP A 18 -7.72 14.73 -18.05
CA ASP A 18 -9.03 15.27 -18.42
C ASP A 18 -8.92 16.59 -19.22
N ALA A 19 -8.04 17.51 -18.78
CA ALA A 19 -7.83 18.79 -19.44
C ALA A 19 -7.30 18.66 -20.88
N SER A 20 -6.54 17.59 -21.17
CA SER A 20 -6.00 17.31 -22.51
C SER A 20 -7.05 16.78 -23.50
N LEU A 21 -8.22 16.34 -23.04
CA LEU A 21 -9.29 15.76 -23.87
C LEU A 21 -10.33 16.81 -24.33
N LEU A 22 -10.25 18.05 -23.83
CA LEU A 22 -11.16 19.13 -24.22
C LEU A 22 -10.73 19.78 -25.56
N PRO A 23 -11.62 19.88 -26.57
CA PRO A 23 -11.27 20.47 -27.86
C PRO A 23 -11.27 22.00 -27.76
N GLY A 24 -10.09 22.61 -27.69
CA GLY A 24 -9.98 24.08 -27.72
C GLY A 24 -8.69 24.65 -27.16
N SER A 25 -7.55 24.37 -27.80
CA SER A 25 -6.37 25.26 -27.68
C SER A 25 -5.54 25.18 -28.94
N THR A 26 -5.74 26.17 -29.82
CA THR A 26 -4.92 26.46 -30.98
C THR A 26 -3.60 27.09 -30.53
N GLY A 27 -2.46 26.50 -30.91
CA GLY A 27 -1.15 27.16 -30.79
C GLY A 27 -0.02 26.18 -30.48
N GLY A 28 0.82 25.91 -31.49
CA GLY A 28 1.83 24.86 -31.47
C GLY A 28 3.08 25.17 -30.63
N ALA A 29 3.64 24.09 -30.06
CA ALA A 29 5.08 23.86 -29.90
C ALA A 29 5.30 22.33 -29.70
N PRO A 30 6.35 21.72 -30.27
CA PRO A 30 6.58 20.28 -30.17
C PRO A 30 7.03 19.81 -28.76
N SER A 31 6.31 18.81 -28.24
CA SER A 31 6.85 17.59 -27.58
C SER A 31 7.72 17.67 -26.30
N THR A 32 7.79 18.77 -25.55
CA THR A 32 8.49 18.77 -24.23
C THR A 32 7.56 18.45 -23.05
N ALA A 33 6.29 18.87 -23.13
CA ALA A 33 5.30 18.65 -22.08
C ALA A 33 4.89 17.18 -21.92
N GLY A 34 4.78 16.43 -23.03
CA GLY A 34 4.47 14.99 -23.02
C GLY A 34 5.55 14.15 -22.35
N GLY A 35 6.83 14.44 -22.62
CA GLY A 35 7.97 13.75 -22.01
C GLY A 35 8.09 14.00 -20.49
N SER A 36 7.73 15.20 -20.02
CA SER A 36 7.72 15.52 -18.59
C SER A 36 6.59 14.79 -17.84
N SER A 37 5.39 14.69 -18.44
CA SER A 37 4.27 13.96 -17.84
C SER A 37 4.54 12.46 -17.76
N ALA A 38 5.01 11.85 -18.85
CA ALA A 38 5.36 10.43 -18.89
C ALA A 38 6.48 10.08 -17.88
N ARG A 39 7.49 10.95 -17.73
CA ARG A 39 8.56 10.77 -16.74
C ARG A 39 8.04 10.83 -15.30
N ARG A 40 7.09 11.73 -15.00
CA ARG A 40 6.45 11.82 -13.68
C ARG A 40 5.57 10.61 -13.39
N ALA A 41 4.81 10.13 -14.38
CA ALA A 41 4.02 8.91 -14.28
C ALA A 41 4.92 7.69 -13.98
N ARG A 42 6.05 7.58 -14.71
CA ARG A 42 7.05 6.53 -14.48
C ARG A 42 7.67 6.61 -13.08
N ALA A 43 8.12 7.79 -12.66
CA ALA A 43 8.69 7.97 -11.32
C ALA A 43 7.68 7.67 -10.20
N LEU A 44 6.40 7.99 -10.40
CA LEU A 44 5.34 7.60 -9.48
C LEU A 44 5.18 6.07 -9.46
N ALA A 45 5.16 5.42 -10.62
CA ALA A 45 5.05 3.96 -10.71
C ALA A 45 6.20 3.24 -10.01
N ASP A 46 7.45 3.66 -10.25
CA ASP A 46 8.64 3.09 -9.62
C ASP A 46 8.57 3.25 -8.09
N HIS A 47 8.20 4.45 -7.62
CA HIS A 47 8.02 4.71 -6.19
C HIS A 47 6.92 3.84 -5.55
N LEU A 48 5.81 3.63 -6.26
CA LEU A 48 4.72 2.78 -5.78
C LEU A 48 5.14 1.31 -5.73
N ALA A 49 5.86 0.82 -6.75
CA ALA A 49 6.40 -0.54 -6.78
C ALA A 49 7.34 -0.79 -5.59
N ASP A 50 8.29 0.12 -5.35
CA ASP A 50 9.22 0.03 -4.22
C ASP A 50 8.49 0.06 -2.87
N THR A 51 7.48 0.93 -2.74
CA THR A 51 6.68 1.05 -1.52
C THR A 51 5.87 -0.23 -1.25
N CYS A 52 5.25 -0.80 -2.29
CA CYS A 52 4.50 -2.04 -2.17
C CYS A 52 5.42 -3.23 -1.84
N ALA A 53 6.59 -3.32 -2.46
CA ALA A 53 7.58 -4.34 -2.17
C ALA A 53 8.06 -4.28 -0.71
N GLY A 54 8.37 -3.08 -0.20
CA GLY A 54 8.74 -2.88 1.20
C GLY A 54 7.64 -3.30 2.17
N LEU A 55 6.40 -2.84 1.93
CA LEU A 55 5.26 -3.20 2.77
C LEU A 55 4.96 -4.70 2.76
N ARG A 56 5.09 -5.37 1.60
CA ARG A 56 4.95 -6.83 1.52
C ARG A 56 6.03 -7.54 2.30
N SER A 57 7.28 -7.12 2.17
CA SER A 57 8.39 -7.71 2.93
C SER A 57 8.14 -7.64 4.44
N ASP A 58 7.72 -6.46 4.94
CA ASP A 58 7.35 -6.27 6.34
C ASP A 58 6.22 -7.22 6.75
N LEU A 59 5.12 -7.25 5.99
CA LEU A 59 3.98 -8.14 6.27
C LEU A 59 4.37 -9.61 6.24
N THR A 60 5.23 -10.03 5.31
CA THR A 60 5.73 -11.40 5.23
C THR A 60 6.51 -11.78 6.47
N VAL A 61 7.43 -10.94 6.93
CA VAL A 61 8.17 -11.19 8.18
C VAL A 61 7.21 -11.33 9.36
N GLN A 62 6.22 -10.44 9.45
CA GLN A 62 5.20 -10.48 10.49
C GLN A 62 4.35 -11.76 10.45
N GLN A 63 3.95 -12.19 9.26
CA GLN A 63 3.15 -13.40 9.03
C GLN A 63 3.94 -14.69 9.31
N LEU A 64 5.24 -14.72 8.99
CA LEU A 64 6.08 -15.91 9.17
C LEU A 64 6.62 -16.05 10.59
N VAL A 65 6.82 -14.95 11.32
CA VAL A 65 7.46 -14.98 12.63
C VAL A 65 6.44 -14.90 13.77
N VAL A 66 5.53 -13.93 13.72
CA VAL A 66 4.67 -13.60 14.88
C VAL A 66 3.33 -14.33 14.82
N LEU A 67 2.69 -14.42 13.65
CA LEU A 67 1.39 -15.12 13.56
C LEU A 67 1.47 -16.59 14.02
N PRO A 68 2.54 -17.37 13.76
CA PRO A 68 2.65 -18.74 14.28
C PRO A 68 2.72 -18.79 15.80
N VAL A 69 3.40 -17.83 16.44
CA VAL A 69 3.43 -17.71 17.91
C VAL A 69 2.01 -17.44 18.42
N LEU A 70 1.32 -16.48 17.81
CA LEU A 70 -0.03 -16.09 18.21
C LEU A 70 -1.06 -17.21 18.02
N ARG A 71 -0.92 -18.08 17.01
CA ARG A 71 -1.82 -19.23 16.79
C ARG A 71 -1.86 -20.22 17.95
N THR A 72 -0.84 -20.22 18.79
CA THR A 72 -0.76 -21.12 19.95
C THR A 72 -1.31 -20.51 21.23
N ALA A 73 -1.67 -19.22 21.19
CA ALA A 73 -2.32 -18.55 22.30
C ALA A 73 -3.83 -18.89 22.32
N PRO A 74 -4.47 -19.02 23.50
CA PRO A 74 -5.89 -19.32 23.64
C PRO A 74 -6.80 -18.10 23.34
N LEU A 75 -6.44 -17.24 22.38
CA LEU A 75 -7.00 -15.90 22.20
C LEU A 75 -7.68 -15.70 20.84
N GLY A 76 -8.35 -16.74 20.34
CA GLY A 76 -8.84 -16.91 18.96
C GLY A 76 -9.36 -15.66 18.23
N LEU A 77 -10.16 -14.81 18.87
CA LEU A 77 -10.69 -13.58 18.23
C LEU A 77 -9.64 -12.49 18.03
N ARG A 78 -8.74 -12.26 19.00
CA ARG A 78 -7.67 -11.23 18.90
C ARG A 78 -6.69 -11.58 17.79
N THR A 79 -6.34 -12.86 17.66
CA THR A 79 -5.41 -13.34 16.64
C THR A 79 -6.03 -13.35 15.25
N ALA A 80 -7.35 -13.60 15.15
CA ALA A 80 -8.11 -13.46 13.91
C ALA A 80 -8.16 -12.02 13.41
N VAL A 81 -8.37 -11.04 14.30
CA VAL A 81 -8.40 -9.60 13.94
C VAL A 81 -7.05 -9.13 13.39
N VAL A 82 -5.95 -9.53 14.03
CA VAL A 82 -4.59 -9.19 13.53
C VAL A 82 -4.36 -9.81 12.15
N ARG A 83 -4.74 -11.08 11.94
CA ARG A 83 -4.60 -11.73 10.63
C ARG A 83 -5.43 -11.03 9.55
N ALA A 84 -6.71 -10.76 9.83
CA ALA A 84 -7.60 -10.06 8.92
C ALA A 84 -7.05 -8.68 8.55
N SER A 85 -6.38 -7.99 9.49
CA SER A 85 -5.73 -6.72 9.20
C SER A 85 -4.55 -6.85 8.24
N CYS A 86 -3.76 -7.94 8.30
CA CYS A 86 -2.70 -8.20 7.33
C CYS A 86 -3.29 -8.44 5.94
N GLU A 87 -4.32 -9.28 5.85
CA GLU A 87 -5.02 -9.61 4.60
C GLU A 87 -5.62 -8.36 3.94
N ALA A 88 -6.25 -7.48 4.73
CA ALA A 88 -6.78 -6.21 4.24
C ALA A 88 -5.69 -5.31 3.63
N VAL A 89 -4.48 -5.26 4.22
CA VAL A 89 -3.37 -4.50 3.63
C VAL A 89 -2.93 -5.14 2.31
N VAL A 90 -2.81 -6.46 2.23
CA VAL A 90 -2.40 -7.17 1.00
C VAL A 90 -3.36 -6.89 -0.15
N VAL A 91 -4.67 -6.95 0.09
CA VAL A 91 -5.70 -6.66 -0.92
C VAL A 91 -5.58 -5.24 -1.46
N GLU A 92 -5.36 -4.25 -0.59
CA GLU A 92 -5.21 -2.87 -1.04
C GLU A 92 -3.89 -2.63 -1.78
N LEU A 93 -2.81 -3.33 -1.39
CA LEU A 93 -1.52 -3.27 -2.12
C LEU A 93 -1.66 -3.82 -3.55
N GLU A 94 -2.42 -4.89 -3.78
CA GLU A 94 -2.67 -5.42 -5.12
C GLU A 94 -3.39 -4.43 -6.03
N ALA A 95 -4.27 -3.59 -5.48
CA ALA A 95 -4.92 -2.52 -6.24
C ALA A 95 -3.92 -1.41 -6.62
N VAL A 96 -3.02 -1.05 -5.71
CA VAL A 96 -1.96 -0.06 -5.98
C VAL A 96 -0.97 -0.56 -7.03
N GLU A 97 -0.57 -1.83 -6.94
CA GLU A 97 0.36 -2.45 -7.91
C GLU A 97 -0.23 -2.51 -9.31
N ARG A 98 -1.51 -2.86 -9.45
CA ARG A 98 -2.19 -2.81 -10.75
C ARG A 98 -2.16 -1.40 -11.34
N GLY A 99 -2.46 -0.37 -10.55
CA GLY A 99 -2.37 1.02 -11.02
C GLY A 99 -0.93 1.46 -11.35
N ALA A 100 0.07 1.00 -10.59
CA ALA A 100 1.48 1.24 -10.90
C ALA A 100 1.92 0.56 -12.21
N SER A 101 1.44 -0.65 -12.50
CA SER A 101 1.70 -1.34 -13.77
C SER A 101 1.08 -0.58 -14.95
N LEU A 102 -0.17 -0.10 -14.83
CA LEU A 102 -0.82 0.71 -15.88
C LEU A 102 -0.07 2.01 -16.16
N LEU A 103 0.44 2.67 -15.10
CA LEU A 103 1.31 3.84 -15.23
C LEU A 103 2.63 3.52 -15.93
N THR A 104 3.22 2.37 -15.60
CA THR A 104 4.47 1.87 -16.19
C THR A 104 4.29 1.62 -17.69
N GLU A 105 3.21 0.96 -18.08
CA GLU A 105 2.89 0.63 -19.47
C GLU A 105 2.41 1.84 -20.28
N GLY A 106 2.12 2.97 -19.62
CA GLY A 106 1.57 4.16 -20.26
C GLY A 106 0.12 4.00 -20.69
N LEU A 107 -0.61 3.06 -20.09
CA LEU A 107 -2.00 2.71 -20.41
C LEU A 107 -3.02 3.33 -19.45
N ALA A 108 -2.56 3.99 -18.38
CA ALA A 108 -3.45 4.55 -17.36
C ALA A 108 -4.35 5.66 -17.91
N THR A 109 -5.67 5.46 -17.81
CA THR A 109 -6.70 6.46 -18.07
C THR A 109 -6.88 7.40 -16.88
N ALA A 110 -7.63 8.50 -17.06
CA ALA A 110 -7.98 9.39 -15.96
C ALA A 110 -8.77 8.65 -14.85
N GLU A 111 -9.62 7.67 -15.22
CA GLU A 111 -10.36 6.88 -14.24
C GLU A 111 -9.43 5.95 -13.45
N ASP A 112 -8.49 5.27 -14.13
CA ASP A 112 -7.49 4.43 -13.46
C ASP A 112 -6.67 5.23 -12.43
N LEU A 113 -6.38 6.50 -12.73
CA LEU A 113 -5.65 7.40 -11.82
C LEU A 113 -6.49 7.82 -10.61
N ARG A 114 -7.80 8.00 -10.77
CA ARG A 114 -8.73 8.27 -9.66
C ARG A 114 -8.89 7.03 -8.77
N GLU A 115 -9.02 5.85 -9.38
CA GLU A 115 -9.06 4.57 -8.67
C GLU A 115 -7.76 4.32 -7.91
N LEU A 116 -6.61 4.57 -8.53
CA LEU A 116 -5.30 4.49 -7.88
C LEU A 116 -5.20 5.44 -6.68
N ALA A 117 -5.64 6.70 -6.83
CA ALA A 117 -5.67 7.64 -5.71
C ALA A 117 -6.57 7.16 -4.57
N ALA A 118 -7.70 6.52 -4.88
CA ALA A 118 -8.58 5.92 -3.88
C ALA A 118 -7.95 4.70 -3.20
N ALA A 119 -7.29 3.82 -3.98
CA ALA A 119 -6.55 2.66 -3.47
C ALA A 119 -5.41 3.09 -2.54
N LEU A 120 -4.67 4.15 -2.87
CA LEU A 120 -3.61 4.68 -2.01
C LEU A 120 -4.14 5.21 -0.67
N ARG A 121 -5.32 5.87 -0.68
CA ARG A 121 -5.98 6.31 0.55
C ARG A 121 -6.45 5.13 1.41
N ARG A 122 -7.06 4.11 0.79
CA ARG A 122 -7.47 2.89 1.51
C ARG A 122 -6.27 2.12 2.06
N THR A 123 -5.21 1.96 1.27
CA THR A 123 -3.94 1.36 1.70
C THR A 123 -3.38 2.09 2.91
N ARG A 124 -3.34 3.42 2.90
CA ARG A 124 -2.89 4.23 4.05
C ARG A 124 -3.70 3.92 5.30
N SER A 125 -5.03 3.91 5.19
CA SER A 125 -5.93 3.61 6.31
C SER A 125 -5.75 2.18 6.83
N ALA A 126 -5.64 1.20 5.93
CA ALA A 126 -5.42 -0.20 6.26
C ALA A 126 -4.06 -0.39 6.98
N VAL A 127 -2.98 0.20 6.46
CA VAL A 127 -1.65 0.16 7.08
C VAL A 127 -1.66 0.83 8.46
N ALA A 128 -2.34 1.96 8.62
CA ALA A 128 -2.44 2.64 9.91
C ALA A 128 -3.19 1.80 10.95
N LEU A 129 -4.32 1.20 10.56
CA LEU A 129 -5.08 0.29 11.42
C LEU A 129 -4.25 -0.94 11.78
N HIS A 130 -3.63 -1.58 10.79
CA HIS A 130 -2.78 -2.74 10.98
C HIS A 130 -1.61 -2.44 11.94
N ARG A 131 -0.91 -1.32 11.76
CA ARG A 131 0.18 -0.89 12.66
C ARG A 131 -0.28 -0.70 14.11
N ARG A 132 -1.48 -0.14 14.32
CA ARG A 132 -2.07 -0.03 15.67
C ARG A 132 -2.36 -1.40 16.27
N LEU A 133 -3.09 -2.25 15.54
CA LEU A 133 -3.39 -3.62 15.99
C LEU A 133 -2.11 -4.42 16.27
N TRP A 134 -1.08 -4.22 15.45
CA TRP A 134 0.21 -4.86 15.60
C TRP A 134 0.94 -4.42 16.88
N THR A 135 1.04 -3.11 17.09
CA THR A 135 1.78 -2.52 18.20
C THR A 135 1.07 -2.72 19.53
N ASP A 136 -0.25 -2.52 19.55
CA ASP A 136 -1.03 -2.49 20.78
C ASP A 136 -1.50 -3.90 21.20
N GLN A 137 -1.59 -4.85 20.26
CA GLN A 137 -2.15 -6.18 20.53
C GLN A 137 -1.21 -7.32 20.16
N ALA A 138 -0.74 -7.37 18.91
CA ALA A 138 0.01 -8.53 18.41
C ALA A 138 1.37 -8.71 19.09
N LEU A 139 2.17 -7.63 19.17
CA LEU A 139 3.51 -7.68 19.74
C LEU A 139 3.54 -7.96 21.26
N PRO A 140 2.75 -7.27 22.10
CA PRO A 140 2.71 -7.58 23.54
C PRO A 140 2.32 -9.03 23.78
N LEU A 141 1.30 -9.51 23.08
CA LEU A 141 0.81 -10.87 23.24
C LEU A 141 1.85 -11.92 22.81
N ALA A 142 2.53 -11.70 21.68
CA ALA A 142 3.59 -12.60 21.25
C ALA A 142 4.73 -12.69 22.28
N ARG A 143 5.06 -11.57 22.94
CA ARG A 143 6.08 -11.55 24.01
C ARG A 143 5.62 -12.34 25.23
N GLU A 144 4.35 -12.21 25.64
CA GLU A 144 3.78 -12.99 26.75
C GLU A 144 3.86 -14.49 26.46
N VAL A 145 3.38 -14.93 25.30
CA VAL A 145 3.41 -16.35 24.89
C VAL A 145 4.83 -16.90 24.86
N LEU A 146 5.80 -16.14 24.35
CA LEU A 146 7.20 -16.56 24.30
C LEU A 146 7.83 -16.63 25.70
N ARG A 147 7.48 -15.70 26.60
CA ARG A 147 7.93 -15.71 27.99
C ARG A 147 7.40 -16.92 28.74
N ASP A 148 6.10 -17.19 28.64
CA ASP A 148 5.46 -18.34 29.30
C ASP A 148 6.08 -19.66 28.86
N ARG A 149 6.39 -19.79 27.56
CA ARG A 149 7.10 -20.96 27.01
C ARG A 149 8.52 -21.09 27.55
N ALA A 150 9.25 -19.98 27.63
CA ALA A 150 10.61 -19.98 28.18
C ALA A 150 10.61 -20.37 29.67
N ASP A 151 9.61 -19.92 30.43
CA ASP A 151 9.47 -20.26 31.85
C ASP A 151 9.09 -21.74 32.03
N LEU A 152 8.22 -22.28 31.17
CA LEU A 152 7.90 -23.71 31.17
C LEU A 152 9.11 -24.58 30.81
N ALA A 153 9.95 -24.16 29.86
CA ALA A 153 11.14 -24.92 29.48
C ALA A 153 12.25 -24.93 30.54
N ARG A 154 12.18 -24.04 31.55
CA ARG A 154 13.13 -23.95 32.66
C ARG A 154 12.71 -24.76 33.89
N ARG A 155 11.47 -25.26 33.91
CA ARG A 155 10.91 -26.09 34.98
C ARG A 155 11.03 -27.56 34.61
#